data_AF-A0A915UQF1-F1
#
_entry.id   AF-A0A915UQF1-F1
#
_cell.length_a   1.000
_cell.length_b   1.000
_cell.length_c   1.000
_cell.angle_alpha   90.00
_cell.angle_beta   90.00
_cell.angle_gamma   90.00
#
_symmetry.space_group_name_H-M   'P 1'
#
loop_
_entity.id
_entity.type
_entity.pdbx_description
1 polymer ?
#
loop_
_entity_poly.entity_id
_entity_poly.type
_entity_poly.pdbx_seq_one_letter_code
_entity_poly.pdbx_strand_id
1 'polypeptide(L)'
;MGRLLSLLALVVAMAIGLWLFSQKASKDVQRVTTWQVEGEKSAQPASLDWREAQESLARLDSLLAASEPAPQELSAIAQKAAQWVAESRPGSPEYRLAVALRAACLALAQAGPDASDPQRQKARAELAVARSVLAGESPGSVTHGIQDQLKNLQVEHGEQVQKALEETAP
;
A
#
# COMPACT_ATOMS: atom_id res chain seq x y z
N MET A 1 23.47 25.32 35.06
CA MET A 1 22.13 25.64 34.49
C MET A 1 21.90 25.12 33.06
N GLY A 2 22.92 24.69 32.28
CA GLY A 2 22.71 24.23 30.89
C GLY A 2 22.08 22.83 30.71
N ARG A 3 22.29 21.90 31.65
CA ARG A 3 21.77 20.51 31.54
C ARG A 3 20.24 20.42 31.72
N LEU A 4 19.67 21.23 32.60
CA LEU A 4 18.23 21.28 32.83
C LEU A 4 17.47 21.85 31.63
N LEU A 5 18.03 22.89 30.98
CA LEU A 5 17.47 23.48 29.76
C LEU A 5 17.52 22.50 28.58
N SER A 6 18.57 21.69 28.46
CA SER A 6 18.70 20.68 27.41
C SER A 6 17.71 19.51 27.58
N LEU A 7 17.45 19.08 28.82
CA LEU A 7 16.43 18.07 29.12
C LEU A 7 15.02 18.61 28.87
N LEU A 8 14.76 19.87 29.23
CA LEU A 8 13.47 20.52 28.96
C LEU A 8 13.20 20.64 27.45
N ALA A 9 14.22 21.04 26.67
CA ALA A 9 14.12 21.14 25.22
C ALA A 9 13.85 19.76 24.56
N LEU A 10 14.46 18.69 25.07
CA LEU A 10 14.20 17.33 24.60
C LEU A 10 12.75 16.90 24.84
N VAL A 11 12.21 17.18 26.03
CA VAL A 11 10.82 16.84 26.38
C VAL A 11 9.83 17.63 25.54
N VAL A 12 10.10 18.93 25.31
CA VAL A 12 9.24 19.77 24.46
C VAL A 12 9.30 19.32 23.00
N ALA A 13 10.48 18.97 22.46
CA ALA A 13 10.61 18.44 21.10
C ALA A 13 9.86 17.10 20.95
N MET A 14 9.92 16.24 21.97
CA MET A 14 9.19 14.97 21.98
C MET A 14 7.67 15.18 22.04
N ALA A 15 7.20 16.12 22.85
CA ALA A 15 5.78 16.47 22.96
C ALA A 15 5.24 17.07 21.65
N ILE A 16 6.02 17.94 20.99
CA ILE A 16 5.66 18.49 19.67
C ILE A 16 5.66 17.39 18.61
N GLY A 17 6.61 16.45 18.66
CA GLY A 17 6.65 15.28 17.77
C GLY A 17 5.41 14.39 17.92
N LEU A 18 5.00 14.08 19.16
CA LEU A 18 3.76 13.34 19.42
C LEU A 18 2.52 14.11 18.96
N TRP A 19 2.50 15.43 19.13
CA TRP A 19 1.36 16.26 18.74
C TRP A 19 1.23 16.38 17.22
N LEU A 20 2.33 16.55 16.50
CA LEU A 20 2.34 16.55 15.03
C LEU A 20 1.99 15.17 14.46
N PHE A 21 2.45 14.09 15.10
CA PHE A 21 2.08 12.72 14.71
C PHE A 21 0.59 12.44 14.95
N SER A 22 0.04 12.92 16.07
CA SER A 22 -1.39 12.82 16.39
C SER A 22 -2.26 13.61 15.42
N GLN A 23 -1.85 14.82 15.02
CA GLN A 23 -2.56 15.59 13.99
C GLN A 23 -2.54 14.92 12.62
N LYS A 24 -1.45 14.21 12.29
CA LYS A 24 -1.35 13.45 11.03
C LYS A 24 -2.32 12.26 11.05
N ALA A 25 -2.37 11.54 12.16
CA ALA A 25 -3.32 10.45 12.36
C ALA A 25 -4.79 10.93 12.28
N SER A 26 -5.14 12.05 12.91
CA SER A 26 -6.53 12.56 12.90
C SER A 26 -7.02 13.04 11.52
N LYS A 27 -6.12 13.44 10.60
CA LYS A 27 -6.52 13.79 9.22
C LYS A 27 -6.63 12.59 8.30
N ASP A 28 -5.90 11.51 8.58
CA ASP A 28 -6.03 10.23 7.86
C ASP A 28 -7.26 9.44 8.32
N VAL A 29 -7.65 9.55 9.60
CA VAL A 29 -8.81 8.85 10.21
C VAL A 29 -10.16 9.16 9.54
N GLN A 30 -10.31 10.34 8.93
CA GLN A 30 -11.59 10.75 8.33
C GLN A 30 -11.79 10.23 6.89
N ARG A 31 -10.80 9.53 6.32
CA ARG A 31 -10.83 9.01 4.94
C ARG A 31 -10.68 7.48 4.87
N VAL A 32 -10.83 6.80 6.02
CA VAL A 32 -10.67 5.35 6.20
C VAL A 32 -12.04 4.71 6.42
N THR A 33 -12.90 4.75 5.41
CA THR A 33 -14.16 4.01 5.50
C THR A 33 -14.30 3.07 4.30
N THR A 34 -14.23 1.77 4.61
CA THR A 34 -14.74 0.61 3.85
C THR A 34 -13.77 -0.26 3.04
N TRP A 35 -12.45 -0.16 3.23
CA TRP A 35 -11.52 -1.06 2.53
C TRP A 35 -11.04 -2.20 3.43
N GLN A 36 -11.57 -3.41 3.22
CA GLN A 36 -11.10 -4.66 3.81
C GLN A 36 -10.45 -5.53 2.75
N VAL A 37 -9.18 -5.88 2.95
CA VAL A 37 -8.59 -7.07 2.32
C VAL A 37 -8.49 -8.12 3.41
N GLU A 38 -9.13 -9.27 3.16
CA GLU A 38 -9.01 -10.42 4.04
C GLU A 38 -7.53 -10.81 4.10
N GLY A 39 -6.90 -10.60 5.26
CA GLY A 39 -5.45 -10.74 5.44
C GLY A 39 -4.91 -12.10 4.98
N GLU A 40 -3.59 -12.16 4.79
CA GLU A 40 -2.83 -13.25 4.16
C GLU A 40 -3.19 -14.67 4.64
N LYS A 41 -3.73 -14.82 5.86
CA LYS A 41 -4.22 -16.10 6.40
C LYS A 41 -5.43 -16.71 5.69
N SER A 42 -6.18 -15.96 4.89
CA SER A 42 -7.40 -16.44 4.22
C SER A 42 -7.29 -16.48 2.68
N ALA A 43 -6.19 -15.97 2.11
CA ALA A 43 -5.98 -16.01 0.66
C ALA A 43 -5.45 -17.39 0.27
N GLN A 44 -6.26 -18.18 -0.45
CA GLN A 44 -5.78 -19.43 -1.05
C GLN A 44 -4.65 -19.10 -2.05
N PRO A 45 -3.45 -19.71 -1.92
CA PRO A 45 -2.36 -19.46 -2.86
C PRO A 45 -2.80 -19.77 -4.29
N ALA A 46 -2.44 -18.90 -5.23
CA ALA A 46 -2.75 -19.07 -6.63
C ALA A 46 -1.55 -18.65 -7.48
N SER A 47 -1.28 -19.39 -8.56
CA SER A 47 -0.27 -18.99 -9.52
C SER A 47 -0.70 -17.72 -10.26
N LEU A 48 0.28 -16.89 -10.63
CA LEU A 48 0.02 -15.65 -11.35
C LEU A 48 -0.49 -15.94 -12.77
N ASP A 49 -1.69 -15.44 -13.09
CA ASP A 49 -2.20 -15.35 -14.46
C ASP A 49 -1.81 -13.98 -15.04
N TRP A 50 -0.92 -14.00 -16.03
CA TRP A 50 -0.41 -12.79 -16.68
C TRP A 50 -1.48 -11.96 -17.39
N ARG A 51 -2.49 -12.61 -17.98
CA ARG A 51 -3.60 -11.91 -18.64
C ARG A 51 -4.46 -11.22 -17.60
N GLU A 52 -4.75 -11.92 -16.50
CA GLU A 52 -5.54 -11.37 -15.41
C GLU A 52 -4.80 -10.22 -14.68
N ALA A 53 -3.47 -10.31 -14.57
CA ALA A 53 -2.65 -9.23 -14.03
C ALA A 53 -2.65 -7.99 -14.96
N GLN A 54 -2.64 -8.19 -16.28
CA GLN A 54 -2.75 -7.10 -17.25
C GLN A 54 -4.15 -6.45 -17.20
N GLU A 55 -5.21 -7.25 -17.09
CA GLU A 55 -6.57 -6.74 -16.88
C GLU A 55 -6.67 -5.95 -15.57
N SER A 56 -6.09 -6.45 -14.49
CA SER A 56 -6.04 -5.78 -13.18
C SER A 56 -5.30 -4.44 -13.26
N LEU A 57 -4.16 -4.38 -13.97
CA LEU A 57 -3.44 -3.14 -14.22
C LEU A 57 -4.32 -2.11 -14.95
N ALA A 58 -4.98 -2.52 -16.03
CA ALA A 58 -5.86 -1.63 -16.81
C ALA A 58 -7.03 -1.11 -15.97
N ARG A 59 -7.60 -1.96 -15.09
CA ARG A 59 -8.62 -1.55 -14.13
C ARG A 59 -8.09 -0.51 -13.14
N LEU A 60 -6.91 -0.74 -12.56
CA LEU A 60 -6.30 0.22 -11.63
C LEU A 60 -5.96 1.56 -12.30
N ASP A 61 -5.53 1.56 -13.57
CA ASP A 61 -5.34 2.80 -14.33
C ASP A 61 -6.66 3.57 -14.50
N SER A 62 -7.77 2.87 -14.73
CA SER A 62 -9.10 3.50 -14.81
C SER A 62 -9.56 4.07 -13.45
N LEU A 63 -9.29 3.36 -12.35
CA LEU A 63 -9.63 3.79 -10.99
C LEU A 63 -8.75 4.96 -10.52
N LEU A 64 -7.50 5.02 -10.98
CA LEU A 64 -6.60 6.14 -10.73
C LEU A 64 -7.09 7.44 -11.39
N ALA A 65 -7.82 7.36 -12.50
CA ALA A 65 -8.45 8.50 -13.14
C ALA A 65 -9.77 8.93 -12.47
N ALA A 66 -10.43 8.01 -11.74
CA ALA A 66 -11.67 8.29 -11.04
C ALA A 66 -11.42 9.13 -9.77
N SER A 67 -12.26 10.14 -9.53
CA SER A 67 -12.18 10.98 -8.31
C SER A 67 -12.46 10.19 -7.03
N GLU A 68 -13.30 9.15 -7.10
CA GLU A 68 -13.53 8.20 -6.00
C GLU A 68 -13.37 6.78 -6.57
N PRO A 69 -12.28 6.07 -6.22
CA PRO A 69 -12.09 4.70 -6.69
C PRO A 69 -13.05 3.75 -5.98
N ALA A 70 -13.66 2.83 -6.72
CA ALA A 70 -14.60 1.84 -6.19
C ALA A 70 -13.90 0.91 -5.17
N PRO A 71 -14.25 0.98 -3.86
CA PRO A 71 -13.52 0.23 -2.82
C PRO A 71 -13.57 -1.29 -3.01
N GLN A 72 -14.69 -1.79 -3.54
CA GLN A 72 -14.92 -3.21 -3.82
C GLN A 72 -14.00 -3.74 -4.93
N GLU A 73 -13.78 -2.95 -5.99
CA GLU A 73 -12.89 -3.33 -7.09
C GLU A 73 -11.42 -3.32 -6.64
N LEU A 74 -11.04 -2.33 -5.83
CA LEU A 74 -9.70 -2.28 -5.22
C LEU A 74 -9.43 -3.48 -4.30
N SER A 75 -10.40 -3.85 -3.46
CA SER A 75 -10.29 -5.01 -2.57
C SER A 75 -10.16 -6.31 -3.35
N ALA A 76 -10.98 -6.51 -4.39
CA ALA A 76 -10.92 -7.70 -5.23
C ALA A 76 -9.55 -7.86 -5.94
N ILE A 77 -9.01 -6.77 -6.49
CA ILE A 77 -7.68 -6.78 -7.14
C ILE A 77 -6.57 -7.03 -6.10
N ALA A 78 -6.64 -6.37 -4.95
CA ALA A 78 -5.66 -6.56 -3.87
C ALA A 78 -5.67 -8.00 -3.33
N GLN A 79 -6.84 -8.62 -3.20
CA GLN A 79 -6.97 -10.01 -2.78
C GLN A 79 -6.35 -10.97 -3.80
N LYS A 80 -6.59 -10.78 -5.10
CA LYS A 80 -5.93 -11.59 -6.15
C LYS A 80 -4.42 -11.42 -6.11
N ALA A 81 -3.94 -10.18 -6.00
CA ALA A 81 -2.53 -9.89 -5.86
C ALA A 81 -1.92 -10.57 -4.62
N ALA A 82 -2.64 -10.61 -3.49
CA ALA A 82 -2.24 -11.34 -2.29
C ALA A 82 -2.08 -12.85 -2.53
N GLN A 83 -3.01 -13.47 -3.26
CA GLN A 83 -2.94 -14.89 -3.63
C GLN A 83 -1.71 -15.18 -4.49
N TRP A 84 -1.39 -14.30 -5.44
CA TRP A 84 -0.19 -14.42 -6.27
C TRP A 84 1.11 -14.22 -5.48
N VAL A 85 1.14 -13.27 -4.54
CA VAL A 85 2.28 -13.08 -3.63
C VAL A 85 2.57 -14.35 -2.84
N ALA A 86 1.54 -15.03 -2.32
CA ALA A 86 1.68 -16.22 -1.48
C ALA A 86 2.32 -17.41 -2.22
N GLU A 87 2.06 -17.55 -3.52
CA GLU A 87 2.59 -18.64 -4.35
C GLU A 87 3.90 -18.25 -5.08
N SER A 88 4.22 -16.96 -5.16
CA SER A 88 5.39 -16.47 -5.91
C SER A 88 6.67 -16.49 -5.08
N ARG A 89 7.79 -16.78 -5.74
CA ARG A 89 9.11 -16.71 -5.09
C ARG A 89 9.51 -15.25 -4.87
N PRO A 90 9.93 -14.84 -3.66
CA PRO A 90 10.44 -13.50 -3.42
C PRO A 90 11.56 -13.10 -4.41
N GLY A 91 11.45 -11.89 -4.95
CA GLY A 91 12.36 -11.36 -5.97
C GLY A 91 12.12 -11.84 -7.40
N SER A 92 11.13 -12.72 -7.63
CA SER A 92 10.71 -13.08 -8.99
C SER A 92 9.93 -11.93 -9.65
N PRO A 93 9.85 -11.88 -10.99
CA PRO A 93 8.97 -10.95 -11.70
C PRO A 93 7.51 -11.07 -11.26
N GLU A 94 7.01 -12.29 -11.04
CA GLU A 94 5.64 -12.57 -10.59
C GLU A 94 5.38 -11.95 -9.21
N TYR A 95 6.30 -12.16 -8.27
CA TYR A 95 6.23 -11.57 -6.93
C TYR A 95 6.21 -10.04 -7.00
N ARG A 96 7.08 -9.45 -7.83
CA ARG A 96 7.16 -8.00 -8.03
C ARG A 96 5.88 -7.41 -8.60
N LEU A 97 5.33 -8.05 -9.62
CA LEU A 97 4.07 -7.62 -10.22
C LEU A 97 2.95 -7.66 -9.19
N ALA A 98 2.82 -8.77 -8.46
CA ALA A 98 1.79 -8.94 -7.45
C ALA A 98 1.92 -7.91 -6.31
N VAL A 99 3.13 -7.68 -5.79
CA VAL A 99 3.39 -6.64 -4.77
C VAL A 99 3.09 -5.24 -5.29
N ALA A 100 3.48 -4.91 -6.53
CA ALA A 100 3.21 -3.60 -7.12
C ALA A 100 1.70 -3.34 -7.29
N LEU A 101 0.94 -4.34 -7.76
CA LEU A 101 -0.51 -4.24 -7.89
C LEU A 101 -1.19 -4.08 -6.52
N ARG A 102 -0.78 -4.85 -5.51
CA ARG A 102 -1.32 -4.74 -4.15
C ARG A 102 -1.00 -3.37 -3.52
N ALA A 103 0.24 -2.88 -3.70
CA ALA A 103 0.66 -1.57 -3.22
C ALA A 103 -0.09 -0.42 -3.91
N ALA A 104 -0.36 -0.54 -5.21
CA ALA A 104 -1.18 0.42 -5.95
C ALA A 104 -2.62 0.45 -5.41
N CYS A 105 -3.21 -0.71 -5.12
CA CYS A 105 -4.55 -0.78 -4.54
C CYS A 105 -4.62 -0.07 -3.18
N LEU A 106 -3.67 -0.35 -2.29
CA LEU A 106 -3.61 0.30 -0.97
C LEU A 106 -3.44 1.82 -1.09
N ALA A 107 -2.57 2.27 -1.99
CA ALA A 107 -2.37 3.70 -2.21
C ALA A 107 -3.64 4.37 -2.78
N LEU A 108 -4.36 3.72 -3.70
CA LEU A 108 -5.64 4.23 -4.21
C LEU A 108 -6.73 4.24 -3.14
N ALA A 109 -6.78 3.25 -2.26
CA ALA A 109 -7.73 3.20 -1.15
C ALA A 109 -7.53 4.35 -0.13
N GLN A 110 -6.29 4.84 0.00
CA GLN A 110 -5.93 5.96 0.89
C GLN A 110 -5.97 7.32 0.17
N ALA A 111 -6.18 7.32 -1.14
CA ALA A 111 -6.12 8.53 -1.96
C ALA A 111 -7.35 9.42 -1.78
N GLY A 112 -7.11 10.73 -1.74
CA GLY A 112 -8.15 11.72 -1.84
C GLY A 112 -8.64 11.94 -3.27
N PRO A 113 -9.69 12.76 -3.44
CA PRO A 113 -10.23 13.09 -4.75
C PRO A 113 -9.31 13.96 -5.61
N ASP A 114 -8.32 14.62 -5.01
CA ASP A 114 -7.37 15.48 -5.71
C ASP A 114 -6.35 14.67 -6.50
N ALA A 115 -6.18 15.00 -7.78
CA ALA A 115 -5.19 14.38 -8.66
C ALA A 115 -3.73 14.55 -8.16
N SER A 116 -3.46 15.61 -7.40
CA SER A 116 -2.17 15.92 -6.78
C SER A 116 -1.91 15.17 -5.48
N ASP A 117 -2.91 14.43 -4.96
CA ASP A 117 -2.79 13.67 -3.71
C ASP A 117 -1.54 12.75 -3.74
N PRO A 118 -0.68 12.82 -2.70
CA PRO A 118 0.53 12.01 -2.62
C PRO A 118 0.28 10.51 -2.78
N GLN A 119 -0.88 10.00 -2.36
CA GLN A 119 -1.22 8.58 -2.50
C GLN A 119 -1.57 8.23 -3.95
N ARG A 120 -2.17 9.16 -4.73
CA ARG A 120 -2.33 8.95 -6.18
C ARG A 120 -0.99 8.96 -6.91
N GLN A 121 -0.05 9.79 -6.46
CA GLN A 121 1.32 9.77 -7.01
C GLN A 121 2.03 8.45 -6.69
N LYS A 122 1.86 7.95 -5.46
CA LYS A 122 2.35 6.62 -5.05
C LYS A 122 1.73 5.52 -5.91
N ALA A 123 0.41 5.51 -6.07
CA ALA A 123 -0.27 4.55 -6.94
C ALA A 123 0.25 4.58 -8.39
N ARG A 124 0.50 5.78 -8.96
CA ARG A 124 1.11 5.93 -10.30
C ARG A 124 2.49 5.28 -10.40
N ALA A 125 3.34 5.51 -9.40
CA ALA A 125 4.68 4.92 -9.36
C ALA A 125 4.59 3.38 -9.31
N GLU A 126 3.66 2.86 -8.53
CA GLU A 126 3.43 1.42 -8.41
C GLU A 126 2.92 0.78 -9.71
N LEU A 127 1.97 1.44 -10.39
CA LEU A 127 1.50 0.99 -11.70
C LEU A 127 2.58 1.07 -12.76
N ALA A 128 3.53 2.02 -12.66
CA ALA A 128 4.69 2.06 -13.54
C ALA A 128 5.63 0.85 -13.33
N VAL A 129 5.83 0.41 -12.08
CA VAL A 129 6.58 -0.82 -11.77
C VAL A 129 5.85 -2.05 -12.33
N ALA A 130 4.54 -2.15 -12.14
CA ALA A 130 3.76 -3.25 -12.69
C ALA A 130 3.85 -3.30 -14.23
N ARG A 131 3.79 -2.14 -14.90
CA ARG A 131 4.00 -2.02 -16.36
C ARG A 131 5.38 -2.47 -16.82
N SER A 132 6.45 -2.07 -16.14
CA SER A 132 7.80 -2.46 -16.54
C SER A 132 8.03 -3.96 -16.40
N VAL A 133 7.45 -4.59 -15.37
CA VAL A 133 7.47 -6.05 -15.21
C VAL A 133 6.72 -6.74 -16.35
N LEU A 134 5.52 -6.26 -16.70
CA LEU A 134 4.73 -6.80 -17.82
C LEU A 134 5.42 -6.61 -19.19
N ALA A 135 6.19 -5.54 -19.36
CA ALA A 135 7.00 -5.30 -20.55
C ALA A 135 8.29 -6.16 -20.61
N GLY A 136 8.57 -6.94 -19.57
CA GLY A 136 9.79 -7.76 -19.47
C GLY A 136 11.06 -6.97 -19.14
N GLU A 137 10.94 -5.70 -18.75
CA GLU A 137 12.07 -4.79 -18.53
C GLU A 137 12.73 -4.95 -17.15
N SER A 138 12.39 -5.99 -16.39
CA SER A 138 12.77 -6.10 -14.97
C SER A 138 13.78 -7.23 -14.69
N PRO A 139 15.09 -6.99 -14.84
CA PRO A 139 16.11 -7.88 -14.27
C PRO A 139 16.11 -7.68 -12.76
N GLY A 140 15.68 -8.69 -12.00
CA GLY A 140 15.70 -8.66 -10.55
C GLY A 140 17.10 -8.86 -10.03
N SER A 141 17.77 -7.79 -9.59
CA SER A 141 18.87 -7.95 -8.67
C SER A 141 18.34 -8.42 -7.31
N VAL A 142 19.16 -9.17 -6.57
CA VAL A 142 18.84 -9.66 -5.22
C VAL A 142 18.41 -8.53 -4.27
N THR A 143 18.95 -7.31 -4.48
CA THR A 143 18.57 -6.10 -3.72
C THR A 143 17.12 -5.66 -3.97
N HIS A 144 16.59 -5.85 -5.18
CA HIS A 144 15.18 -5.57 -5.45
C HIS A 144 14.27 -6.57 -4.74
N GLY A 145 14.63 -7.86 -4.67
CA GLY A 145 13.82 -8.85 -3.96
C GLY A 145 13.61 -8.53 -2.48
N ILE A 146 14.64 -8.04 -1.78
CA ILE A 146 14.52 -7.61 -0.37
C ILE A 146 13.63 -6.36 -0.27
N GLN A 147 13.75 -5.42 -1.21
CA GLN A 147 12.90 -4.23 -1.27
C GLN A 147 11.42 -4.61 -1.45
N ASP A 148 11.13 -5.60 -2.29
CA ASP A 148 9.77 -6.08 -2.53
C ASP A 148 9.20 -6.78 -1.30
N GLN A 149 10.01 -7.58 -0.60
CA GLN A 149 9.58 -8.20 0.66
C GLN A 149 9.28 -7.16 1.73
N LEU A 150 10.16 -6.16 1.91
CA LEU A 150 9.92 -5.07 2.85
C LEU A 150 8.65 -4.30 2.49
N LYS A 151 8.41 -4.09 1.21
CA LYS A 151 7.22 -3.41 0.71
C LYS A 151 5.96 -4.24 0.93
N ASN A 152 6.00 -5.56 0.73
CA ASN A 152 4.87 -6.43 1.05
C ASN A 152 4.52 -6.36 2.53
N LEU A 153 5.52 -6.40 3.41
CA LEU A 153 5.32 -6.26 4.86
C LEU A 153 4.76 -4.88 5.26
N GLN A 154 5.15 -3.81 4.56
CA GLN A 154 4.59 -2.47 4.78
C GLN A 154 3.14 -2.37 4.31
N VAL A 155 2.82 -3.00 3.18
CA VAL A 155 1.44 -3.09 2.69
C VAL A 155 0.61 -3.84 3.71
N GLU A 156 1.02 -5.05 4.11
CA GLU A 156 0.33 -5.89 5.09
C GLU A 156 0.06 -5.15 6.41
N HIS A 157 1.05 -4.46 6.97
CA HIS A 157 0.85 -3.63 8.16
C HIS A 157 -0.16 -2.51 7.93
N GLY A 158 -0.14 -1.87 6.75
CA GLY A 158 -1.14 -0.87 6.38
C GLY A 158 -2.56 -1.43 6.36
N GLU A 159 -2.74 -2.62 5.80
CA GLU A 159 -4.04 -3.31 5.78
C GLU A 159 -4.50 -3.68 7.20
N GLN A 160 -3.59 -4.16 8.07
CA GLN A 160 -3.91 -4.52 9.45
C GLN A 160 -4.30 -3.31 10.31
N VAL A 161 -3.57 -2.19 10.19
CA VAL A 161 -3.91 -0.93 10.89
C VAL A 161 -5.27 -0.42 10.43
N GLN A 162 -5.55 -0.51 9.13
CA GLN A 162 -6.83 -0.11 8.56
C GLN A 162 -7.99 -0.97 9.11
N LYS A 163 -7.80 -2.28 9.22
CA LYS A 163 -8.77 -3.20 9.84
C LYS A 163 -9.03 -2.88 11.32
N ALA A 164 -7.97 -2.62 12.09
CA ALA A 164 -8.08 -2.31 13.52
C ALA A 164 -8.81 -0.97 13.79
N LEU A 165 -8.65 0.01 12.90
CA LEU A 165 -9.34 1.30 12.99
C LEU A 165 -10.85 1.20 12.71
N GLU A 166 -11.27 0.27 11.84
CA GLU A 166 -12.70 0.01 11.60
C GLU A 166 -13.36 -0.79 12.73
N GLU A 167 -12.68 -1.75 13.35
CA GLU A 167 -13.21 -2.52 14.49
C GLU A 167 -13.37 -1.68 15.78
N THR A 168 -12.69 -0.52 15.86
CA THR A 168 -12.74 0.39 17.01
C THR A 168 -13.61 1.62 16.79
N ALA A 169 -14.24 1.75 15.62
CA ALA A 169 -15.23 2.79 15.36
C ALA A 169 -16.61 2.39 15.97
N PRO A 170 -17.17 3.16 16.91
CA PRO A 170 -18.45 2.86 17.56
C PRO A 170 -19.67 3.05 16.65
#